data_AF-A0A7X5Q3K6-F1
#
_entry.id   AF-A0A7X5Q3K6-F1
#
_cell.length_a   1.000
_cell.length_b   1.000
_cell.length_c   1.000
_cell.angle_alpha   90.00
_cell.angle_beta   90.00
_cell.angle_gamma   90.00
#
_symmetry.space_group_name_H-M   'P 1'
#
loop_
_entity.id
_entity.type
_entity.pdbx_description
1 polymer ?
#
loop_
_entity_poly.entity_id
_entity_poly.type
_entity_poly.pdbx_seq_one_letter_code
_entity_poly.pdbx_strand_id
1 'polypeptide(L)'
;YRSLIKPHQSIINFCKSCDILVHEAQYTPLEYQRRVGWGHSSISNAAVLCKYAEIKEWIVTHHDPKHTDEDLLDKLQLHKDIISECNLHCQVQMAFDGMKVLI
;
A
#
# COMPACT_ATOMS: atom_id res chain seq x y z
N TYR A 1 -6.47 -25.22 -7.99
CA TYR A 1 -5.70 -24.14 -7.34
C TYR A 1 -6.63 -23.31 -6.45
N ARG A 2 -6.20 -22.93 -5.24
CA ARG A 2 -6.99 -22.07 -4.33
C ARG A 2 -6.80 -20.61 -4.77
N SER A 3 -7.89 -19.87 -4.91
CA SER A 3 -7.82 -18.42 -5.17
C SER A 3 -7.10 -17.71 -4.03
N LEU A 4 -6.03 -16.97 -4.36
CA LEU A 4 -5.23 -16.19 -3.40
C LEU A 4 -6.02 -15.01 -2.82
N ILE A 5 -7.00 -14.48 -3.57
CA ILE A 5 -7.80 -13.32 -3.15
C ILE A 5 -9.01 -13.70 -2.29
N LYS A 6 -9.49 -14.95 -2.36
CA LYS A 6 -10.72 -15.38 -1.67
C LYS A 6 -10.71 -15.09 -0.16
N PRO A 7 -9.62 -15.30 0.60
CA PRO A 7 -9.56 -14.92 2.02
C PRO A 7 -9.68 -13.41 2.28
N HIS A 8 -9.33 -12.58 1.29
CA HIS A 8 -9.29 -11.12 1.39
C HIS A 8 -10.49 -10.43 0.72
N GLN A 9 -11.48 -11.19 0.25
CA GLN A 9 -12.61 -10.65 -0.51
C GLN A 9 -13.41 -9.61 0.29
N SER A 10 -13.53 -9.78 1.60
CA SER A 10 -14.26 -8.83 2.46
C SER A 10 -13.64 -7.44 2.43
N ILE A 11 -12.31 -7.32 2.59
CA ILE A 11 -11.63 -6.02 2.59
C ILE A 11 -11.54 -5.43 1.19
N ILE A 12 -11.34 -6.28 0.17
CA ILE A 12 -11.36 -5.84 -1.24
C ILE A 12 -12.72 -5.21 -1.58
N ASN A 13 -13.82 -5.89 -1.22
CA ASN A 13 -15.16 -5.38 -1.48
C ASN A 13 -15.47 -4.12 -0.67
N PHE A 14 -14.98 -4.03 0.58
CA PHE A 14 -15.15 -2.86 1.42
C PHE A 14 -14.47 -1.62 0.82
N CYS A 15 -13.26 -1.77 0.28
CA CYS A 15 -12.51 -0.68 -0.36
C CYS A 15 -12.93 -0.43 -1.81
N LYS A 16 -13.77 -1.28 -2.40
CA LYS A 16 -14.13 -1.16 -3.81
C LYS A 16 -14.86 0.16 -4.07
N SER A 17 -14.49 0.83 -5.16
CA SER A 17 -15.06 2.12 -5.58
C SER A 17 -14.72 3.32 -4.67
N CYS A 18 -13.78 3.18 -3.73
CA CYS A 18 -13.20 4.35 -3.07
C CYS A 18 -12.34 5.15 -4.06
N ASP A 19 -12.53 6.48 -4.10
CA ASP A 19 -11.66 7.35 -4.90
C ASP A 19 -10.26 7.45 -4.28
N ILE A 20 -10.19 7.53 -2.95
CA ILE A 20 -8.94 7.59 -2.18
C ILE A 20 -8.92 6.49 -1.13
N LEU A 21 -7.83 5.73 -1.07
CA LEU A 21 -7.51 4.79 0.00
C LEU A 21 -6.37 5.35 0.85
N VAL A 22 -6.63 5.60 2.13
CA VAL A 22 -5.57 5.85 3.12
C VAL A 22 -5.24 4.54 3.82
N HIS A 23 -4.07 3.98 3.54
CA HIS A 23 -3.69 2.65 4.05
C HIS A 23 -2.17 2.53 4.18
N GLU A 24 -1.71 1.80 5.20
CA GLU A 24 -0.29 1.59 5.45
C GLU A 24 0.37 0.63 4.46
N ALA A 25 1.68 0.79 4.30
CA ALA A 25 2.57 -0.21 3.72
C ALA A 25 3.92 -0.05 4.43
N GLN A 26 3.93 -0.41 5.70
CA GLN A 26 5.04 -0.08 6.60
C GLN A 26 6.36 -0.70 6.13
N TYR A 27 6.31 -1.89 5.52
CA TYR A 27 7.51 -2.63 5.16
C TYR A 27 7.72 -2.82 3.67
N THR A 28 8.97 -2.79 3.22
CA THR A 28 9.33 -3.36 1.91
C THR A 28 9.05 -4.87 1.89
N PRO A 29 8.91 -5.49 0.71
CA PRO A 29 8.76 -6.94 0.62
C PRO A 29 9.91 -7.73 1.29
N LEU A 30 11.12 -7.18 1.28
CA LEU A 30 12.30 -7.80 1.91
C LEU A 30 12.21 -7.74 3.43
N GLU A 31 11.92 -6.56 4.00
CA GLU A 31 11.74 -6.39 5.44
C GLU A 31 10.58 -7.25 5.96
N TYR A 32 9.48 -7.31 5.20
CA TYR A 32 8.28 -8.02 5.61
C TYR A 32 8.51 -9.50 5.88
N GLN A 33 9.46 -10.15 5.21
CA GLN A 33 9.81 -11.56 5.45
C GLN A 33 10.15 -11.84 6.92
N ARG A 34 10.69 -10.86 7.64
CA ARG A 34 11.05 -10.96 9.07
C ARG A 34 10.02 -10.31 10.00
N ARG A 35 8.91 -9.81 9.47
CA ARG A 35 7.85 -9.06 10.18
C ARG A 35 6.46 -9.66 9.99
N VAL A 36 6.33 -10.81 9.34
CA VAL A 36 5.07 -11.55 9.24
C VAL A 36 4.48 -11.77 10.64
N GLY A 37 3.20 -11.45 10.80
CA GLY A 37 2.48 -11.58 12.08
C GLY A 37 2.56 -10.37 13.00
N TRP A 38 3.29 -9.31 12.62
CA TRP A 38 3.40 -8.09 13.42
C TRP A 38 2.20 -7.14 13.27
N GLY A 39 1.27 -7.45 12.38
CA GLY A 39 0.05 -6.66 12.16
C GLY A 39 0.18 -5.52 11.14
N HIS A 40 1.24 -5.52 10.33
CA HIS A 40 1.46 -4.54 9.26
C HIS A 40 1.55 -5.20 7.88
N SER A 41 1.50 -4.39 6.83
CA SER A 41 1.53 -4.81 5.43
C SER A 41 2.88 -4.53 4.80
N SER A 42 3.25 -5.35 3.81
CA SER A 42 4.26 -4.95 2.85
C SER A 42 3.66 -4.04 1.78
N ILE A 43 4.53 -3.31 1.07
CA ILE A 43 4.16 -2.58 -0.15
C ILE A 43 3.43 -3.50 -1.15
N SER A 44 3.93 -4.72 -1.35
CA SER A 44 3.32 -5.69 -2.27
C SER A 44 1.92 -6.14 -1.82
N ASN A 45 1.70 -6.35 -0.52
CA ASN A 45 0.39 -6.73 0.01
C ASN A 45 -0.64 -5.62 -0.24
N ALA A 46 -0.28 -4.37 0.09
CA ALA A 46 -1.16 -3.22 -0.10
C ALA A 46 -1.40 -2.90 -1.59
N ALA A 47 -0.39 -3.07 -2.45
CA ALA A 47 -0.56 -2.93 -3.90
C ALA A 47 -1.55 -3.96 -4.47
N VAL A 48 -1.51 -5.22 -3.99
CA VAL A 48 -2.49 -6.25 -4.37
C VAL A 48 -3.90 -5.82 -3.96
N LEU A 49 -4.09 -5.28 -2.75
CA LEU A 49 -5.38 -4.73 -2.34
C LEU A 49 -5.83 -3.61 -3.30
N CYS A 50 -4.96 -2.63 -3.58
CA CYS A 50 -5.26 -1.53 -4.50
C CYS A 50 -5.68 -2.02 -5.88
N LYS A 51 -4.98 -3.03 -6.42
CA LYS A 51 -5.28 -3.63 -7.73
C LYS A 51 -6.67 -4.24 -7.77
N TYR A 52 -7.03 -5.07 -6.78
CA TYR A 52 -8.30 -5.80 -6.79
C TYR A 52 -9.50 -4.94 -6.33
N ALA A 53 -9.25 -3.90 -5.54
CA ALA A 53 -10.27 -2.94 -5.13
C ALA A 53 -10.45 -1.78 -6.13
N GLU A 54 -9.64 -1.73 -7.21
CA GLU A 54 -9.69 -0.71 -8.27
C GLU A 54 -9.46 0.72 -7.72
N ILE A 55 -8.51 0.86 -6.80
CA ILE A 55 -8.16 2.13 -6.15
C ILE A 55 -7.43 3.06 -7.12
N LYS A 56 -7.91 4.30 -7.21
CA LYS A 56 -7.32 5.35 -8.06
C LYS A 56 -6.21 6.13 -7.35
N GLU A 57 -6.39 6.44 -6.07
CA GLU A 57 -5.41 7.16 -5.26
C GLU A 57 -5.12 6.42 -3.96
N TRP A 58 -3.84 6.17 -3.69
CA TRP A 58 -3.37 5.54 -2.48
C TRP A 58 -2.46 6.49 -1.70
N ILE A 59 -2.88 6.83 -0.48
CA ILE A 59 -2.13 7.62 0.47
C ILE A 59 -1.53 6.69 1.53
N VAL A 60 -0.21 6.58 1.53
CA VAL A 60 0.54 5.69 2.43
C VAL A 60 0.79 6.40 3.75
N THR A 61 0.39 5.79 4.86
CA THR A 61 0.60 6.33 6.22
C THR A 61 1.16 5.25 7.16
N HIS A 62 1.32 5.59 8.45
CA HIS A 62 1.82 4.69 9.49
C HIS A 62 3.22 4.14 9.15
N HIS A 63 4.14 5.06 8.85
CA HIS A 63 5.52 4.72 8.54
C HIS A 63 6.22 4.12 9.76
N ASP A 64 7.23 3.26 9.53
CA ASP A 64 7.99 2.72 10.65
C ASP A 64 8.78 3.86 11.32
N PRO A 65 8.70 4.04 12.65
CA PRO A 65 9.43 5.11 13.34
C PRO A 65 10.96 5.01 13.19
N LYS A 66 11.49 3.89 12.71
CA LYS A 66 12.92 3.70 12.44
C LYS A 66 13.32 4.04 11.00
N HIS A 67 12.36 4.25 10.09
CA HIS A 67 12.66 4.69 8.73
C HIS A 67 12.97 6.19 8.73
N THR A 68 14.06 6.53 8.07
CA THR A 68 14.47 7.91 7.77
C THR A 68 13.73 8.44 6.55
N ASP A 69 13.83 9.75 6.29
CA ASP A 69 13.26 10.34 5.08
C ASP A 69 13.83 9.71 3.80
N GLU A 70 15.11 9.32 3.78
CA GLU A 70 15.74 8.63 2.66
C GLU A 70 15.12 7.25 2.43
N ASP A 71 14.91 6.47 3.50
CA ASP A 71 14.20 5.19 3.42
C ASP A 71 12.77 5.36 2.86
N LEU A 72 12.07 6.45 3.23
CA LEU A 72 10.73 6.74 2.73
C LEU A 72 10.72 7.14 1.25
N LEU A 73 11.74 7.85 0.78
CA LEU A 73 11.90 8.18 -0.64
C LEU A 73 12.19 6.93 -1.48
N ASP A 74 13.08 6.05 -1.01
CA ASP A 74 13.36 4.76 -1.64
C ASP A 74 12.11 3.87 -1.68
N LYS A 75 11.36 3.83 -0.57
CA LYS A 75 10.07 3.15 -0.52
C LYS A 75 9.08 3.75 -1.51
N LEU A 76 8.97 5.07 -1.62
CA LEU A 76 8.08 5.72 -2.59
C LEU A 76 8.45 5.33 -4.03
N GLN A 77 9.74 5.25 -4.36
CA GLN A 77 10.18 4.76 -5.67
C GLN A 77 9.73 3.30 -5.88
N LEU A 78 9.93 2.43 -4.90
CA LEU A 78 9.49 1.03 -4.98
C LEU A 78 7.96 0.89 -5.14
N HIS A 79 7.16 1.77 -4.50
CA HIS A 79 5.71 1.80 -4.74
C HIS A 79 5.39 2.09 -6.22
N LYS A 80 6.04 3.10 -6.79
CA LYS A 80 5.84 3.49 -8.20
C LYS A 80 6.25 2.38 -9.16
N ASP A 81 7.38 1.72 -8.88
CA ASP A 81 7.87 0.60 -9.68
C ASP A 81 6.87 -0.56 -9.67
N ILE A 82 6.38 -0.97 -8.49
CA ILE A 82 5.37 -2.03 -8.36
C ILE A 82 4.08 -1.67 -9.08
N ILE A 83 3.60 -0.43 -8.93
CA ILE A 83 2.40 0.07 -9.62
C ILE A 83 2.57 -0.03 -11.13
N SER A 84 3.72 0.39 -11.65
CA SER A 84 4.02 0.34 -13.08
C SER A 84 4.13 -1.10 -13.59
N GLU A 85 4.97 -1.93 -12.96
CA GLU A 85 5.23 -3.30 -13.38
C GLU A 85 4.00 -4.21 -13.30
N CYS A 86 3.14 -4.00 -12.30
CA CYS A 86 1.90 -4.76 -12.14
C CYS A 86 0.71 -4.14 -12.90
N ASN A 87 0.94 -3.07 -13.67
CA ASN A 87 -0.07 -2.35 -14.45
C ASN A 87 -1.29 -1.94 -13.58
N LEU A 88 -1.03 -1.29 -12.45
CA LEU A 88 -2.05 -0.69 -11.58
C LEU A 88 -2.36 0.72 -12.06
N HIS A 89 -3.63 1.05 -12.21
CA HIS A 89 -4.09 2.42 -12.49
C HIS A 89 -4.30 3.17 -11.17
N CYS A 90 -3.22 3.34 -10.40
CA CYS A 90 -3.25 3.92 -9.06
C CYS A 90 -2.13 4.95 -8.90
N GLN A 91 -2.45 6.15 -8.43
CA GLN A 91 -1.44 7.13 -8.00
C GLN A 91 -1.10 6.91 -6.53
N VAL A 92 0.15 7.13 -6.15
CA VAL A 92 0.63 6.91 -4.78
C VAL A 92 1.35 8.13 -4.23
N GLN A 93 1.09 8.43 -2.96
CA GLN A 93 1.78 9.49 -2.21
C GLN A 93 2.02 9.08 -0.75
N MET A 94 3.12 9.56 -0.17
CA MET A 94 3.44 9.35 1.25
C MET A 94 2.79 10.46 2.07
N ALA A 95 1.98 10.09 3.06
CA ALA A 95 1.45 11.03 4.04
C ALA A 95 2.55 11.55 4.95
N PHE A 96 2.39 12.79 5.41
CA PHE A 96 3.23 13.46 6.39
C PHE A 96 2.37 14.33 7.32
N ASP A 97 2.90 14.65 8.49
CA ASP A 97 2.18 15.43 9.50
C ASP A 97 1.78 16.81 8.94
N GLY A 98 0.50 17.16 9.12
CA GLY A 98 -0.06 18.42 8.62
C GLY A 98 -0.52 18.38 7.15
N MET A 99 -0.36 17.26 6.45
CA MET A 99 -0.90 17.08 5.09
C MET A 99 -2.42 17.26 5.07
N LYS A 100 -2.92 17.92 4.02
CA LYS A 100 -4.35 18.06 3.73
C LYS A 100 -4.65 17.51 2.35
N VAL A 101 -5.77 16.78 2.25
CA VAL A 101 -6.26 16.18 1.01
C VAL A 101 -7.64 16.74 0.73
N LEU A 102 -7.90 17.13 -0.51
CA LEU A 102 -9.21 17.57 -0.96
C LEU A 102 -9.92 16.38 -1.61
N ILE A 103 -11.20 16.21 -1.30
CA ILE A 103 -12.06 15.13 -1.81
C ILE A 103 -13.22 15.70 -2.61
#